data_AF-A0A967C3P7-F1
#
_entry.id   AF-A0A967C3P7-F1
#
_cell.length_a   1.000
_cell.length_b   1.000
_cell.length_c   1.000
_cell.angle_alpha   90.00
_cell.angle_beta   90.00
_cell.angle_gamma   90.00
#
_symmetry.space_group_name_H-M   'P 1'
#
loop_
_entity.id
_entity.type
_entity.pdbx_description
1 polymer ?
#
loop_
_entity_poly.entity_id
_entity_poly.type
_entity_poly.pdbx_seq_one_letter_code
_entity_poly.pdbx_strand_id
1 'polypeptide(L)'
;MTRAAVAFGSNLGDRIGYLQTAVAALAGLGEVEAVSSVYETAPVGGPEQGPYLNAVAVVETDLEPHELLDGLLQIEQRAGRERMVQWGPRTLDLDLILYGDRVLDDERLTVPHPRVAERRFVLEPLVEVWPDAVMPDGGSVAGLLTGVQDQKVSRIQQRLSTRPETFTSRGGWWVTMQGVVLVAAAVALLIDAGSLPWPAWVVWLGAILAVTGLVQSLFGSRYLGSNLTPYPQPLSSGNLVACGVYRWARHPIYGGIVLMLVGAALFRLSLVALVVGFVGAAFFWMKAGFEEERLMEHYAGYAAYKAQVRKRLIPWIL
;
A
#
# COMPACT_ATOMS: atom_id res chain seq x y z
N MET A 1 2.42 -7.39 32.26
CA MET A 1 2.94 -7.11 30.92
C MET A 1 4.24 -7.85 30.68
N THR A 2 4.31 -8.59 29.57
CA THR A 2 5.47 -9.38 29.14
C THR A 2 5.75 -9.08 27.67
N ARG A 3 7.02 -8.92 27.30
CA ARG A 3 7.43 -8.73 25.91
C ARG A 3 7.43 -10.04 25.16
N ALA A 4 6.79 -10.05 24.00
CA ALA A 4 6.77 -11.16 23.06
C ALA A 4 7.35 -10.71 21.71
N ALA A 5 8.14 -11.58 21.08
CA ALA A 5 8.58 -11.38 19.71
C ALA A 5 7.69 -12.20 18.78
N VAL A 6 7.02 -11.55 17.84
CA VAL A 6 6.17 -12.19 16.83
C VAL A 6 6.79 -11.98 15.46
N ALA A 7 7.19 -13.05 14.79
CA ALA A 7 7.59 -13.00 13.40
C ALA A 7 6.36 -13.18 12.52
N PHE A 8 6.31 -12.47 11.39
CA PHE A 8 5.22 -12.62 10.46
C PHE A 8 5.69 -12.46 9.02
N GLY A 9 5.03 -13.19 8.11
CA GLY A 9 5.46 -13.29 6.73
C GLY A 9 4.35 -13.56 5.74
N SER A 10 4.57 -13.16 4.48
CA SER A 10 3.61 -13.34 3.38
C SER A 10 4.33 -13.57 2.05
N ASN A 11 3.84 -14.53 1.25
CA ASN A 11 4.31 -14.74 -0.13
C ASN A 11 3.20 -14.85 -1.17
N LEU A 12 1.94 -14.60 -0.79
CA LEU A 12 0.78 -14.70 -1.68
C LEU A 12 -0.03 -13.40 -1.68
N GLY A 13 -0.50 -12.99 -2.86
CA GLY A 13 -1.40 -11.84 -3.01
C GLY A 13 -0.76 -10.51 -2.62
N ASP A 14 -1.51 -9.68 -1.90
CA ASP A 14 -1.05 -8.40 -1.39
C ASP A 14 -0.13 -8.59 -0.17
N ARG A 15 1.12 -9.00 -0.42
CA ARG A 15 2.09 -9.35 0.64
C ARG A 15 2.25 -8.24 1.68
N ILE A 16 2.39 -6.99 1.24
CA ILE A 16 2.57 -5.84 2.14
C ILE A 16 1.29 -5.46 2.87
N GLY A 17 0.15 -5.50 2.19
CA GLY A 17 -1.15 -5.28 2.81
C GLY A 17 -1.41 -6.30 3.92
N TYR A 18 -1.00 -7.55 3.74
CA TYR A 18 -1.06 -8.56 4.79
C TYR A 18 -0.14 -8.24 5.97
N LEU A 19 1.13 -7.89 5.73
CA LEU A 19 2.04 -7.48 6.81
C LEU A 19 1.53 -6.24 7.57
N GLN A 20 0.98 -5.26 6.87
CA GLN A 20 0.42 -4.04 7.47
C GLN A 20 -0.85 -4.34 8.29
N THR A 21 -1.67 -5.28 7.82
CA THR A 21 -2.84 -5.76 8.55
C THR A 21 -2.43 -6.52 9.80
N ALA A 22 -1.37 -7.32 9.73
CA ALA A 22 -0.79 -8.02 10.88
C ALA A 22 -0.38 -7.02 11.98
N VAL A 23 0.38 -5.99 11.63
CA VAL A 23 0.80 -4.94 12.58
C VAL A 23 -0.39 -4.24 13.22
N ALA A 24 -1.40 -3.86 12.44
CA ALA A 24 -2.59 -3.22 12.97
C ALA A 24 -3.40 -4.15 13.89
N ALA A 25 -3.46 -5.44 13.59
CA ALA A 25 -4.20 -6.42 14.39
C ALA A 25 -3.45 -6.81 15.67
N LEU A 26 -2.12 -6.84 15.66
CA LEU A 26 -1.29 -7.06 16.86
C LEU A 26 -1.52 -6.01 17.93
N ALA A 27 -1.86 -4.77 17.55
CA ALA A 27 -2.24 -3.72 18.50
C ALA A 27 -3.53 -4.02 19.30
N GLY A 28 -4.33 -5.01 18.84
CA GLY A 28 -5.47 -5.53 19.60
C GLY A 28 -5.10 -6.63 20.61
N LEU A 29 -3.86 -7.16 20.54
CA LEU A 29 -3.35 -8.21 21.41
C LEU A 29 -2.34 -7.67 22.45
N GLY A 30 -1.92 -6.41 22.34
CA GLY A 30 -0.97 -5.76 23.24
C GLY A 30 -0.45 -4.44 22.66
N GLU A 31 0.45 -3.78 23.38
CA GLU A 31 1.15 -2.59 22.90
C GLU A 31 2.28 -3.01 21.93
N VAL A 32 2.21 -2.57 20.68
CA VAL A 32 3.27 -2.81 19.70
C VAL A 32 4.40 -1.80 19.93
N GLU A 33 5.44 -2.24 20.63
CA GLU A 33 6.60 -1.41 20.98
C GLU A 33 7.43 -1.06 19.74
N ALA A 34 7.69 -2.06 18.90
CA ALA A 34 8.54 -1.89 17.72
C ALA A 34 8.15 -2.87 16.61
N VAL A 35 8.36 -2.44 15.37
CA VAL A 35 8.21 -3.27 14.16
C VAL A 35 9.45 -3.10 13.30
N SER A 36 10.02 -4.21 12.85
CA SER A 36 11.22 -4.22 12.04
C SER A 36 10.97 -3.64 10.65
N SER A 37 12.05 -3.47 9.91
CA SER A 37 11.96 -3.33 8.46
C SER A 37 11.38 -4.59 7.82
N VAL A 38 10.95 -4.45 6.57
CA VAL A 38 10.50 -5.59 5.76
C VAL A 38 11.70 -6.18 5.03
N TYR A 39 11.79 -7.50 5.05
CA TYR A 39 12.86 -8.26 4.42
C TYR A 39 12.30 -9.26 3.42
N GLU A 40 12.82 -9.23 2.18
CA GLU A 40 12.48 -10.22 1.16
C GLU A 40 13.47 -11.39 1.18
N THR A 41 12.94 -12.62 1.15
CA THR A 41 13.73 -13.85 1.22
C THR A 41 13.19 -14.93 0.27
N ALA A 42 14.07 -15.84 -0.14
CA ALA A 42 13.64 -17.06 -0.81
C ALA A 42 12.83 -17.95 0.17
N PRO A 43 11.88 -18.75 -0.33
CA PRO A 43 11.19 -19.75 0.48
C PRO A 43 12.17 -20.80 1.01
N VAL A 44 11.97 -21.25 2.25
CA VAL A 44 12.76 -22.34 2.86
C VAL A 44 11.94 -23.63 2.79
N GLY A 45 12.28 -24.49 1.83
CA GLY A 45 11.57 -25.74 1.57
C GLY A 45 10.20 -25.55 0.90
N GLY A 46 9.41 -26.62 0.87
CA GLY A 46 8.06 -26.63 0.28
C GLY A 46 8.06 -26.75 -1.26
N PRO A 47 6.88 -26.62 -1.90
CA PRO A 47 6.77 -26.59 -3.36
C PRO A 47 7.41 -25.33 -3.95
N GLU A 48 7.58 -25.31 -5.29
CA GLU A 48 7.99 -24.10 -6.01
C GLU A 48 7.00 -22.96 -5.74
N GLN A 49 7.51 -21.84 -5.23
CA GLN A 49 6.70 -20.71 -4.78
C GLN A 49 7.50 -19.41 -4.81
N GLY A 50 6.78 -18.28 -4.77
CA GLY A 50 7.37 -16.95 -4.78
C GLY A 50 8.11 -16.58 -3.48
N PRO A 51 8.91 -15.50 -3.51
CA PRO A 51 9.63 -15.01 -2.35
C PRO A 51 8.69 -14.51 -1.23
N TYR A 52 9.15 -14.65 0.00
CA TYR A 52 8.47 -14.14 1.19
C TYR A 52 8.89 -12.71 1.50
N LEU A 53 7.94 -11.91 1.98
CA LEU A 53 8.23 -10.73 2.78
C LEU A 53 8.07 -11.11 4.25
N ASN A 54 9.08 -10.82 5.06
CA ASN A 54 9.12 -11.13 6.49
C ASN A 54 9.40 -9.87 7.31
N ALA A 55 8.84 -9.82 8.51
CA ALA A 55 9.12 -8.80 9.51
C ALA A 55 8.91 -9.39 10.92
N VAL A 56 9.39 -8.67 11.95
CA VAL A 56 9.20 -9.02 13.36
C VAL A 56 8.62 -7.81 14.09
N ALA A 57 7.70 -8.07 15.01
CA ALA A 57 7.17 -7.08 15.94
C ALA A 57 7.47 -7.51 17.37
N VAL A 58 7.81 -6.53 18.21
CA VAL A 58 7.86 -6.68 19.66
C VAL A 58 6.55 -6.15 20.22
N VAL A 59 5.83 -7.01 20.93
CA VAL A 59 4.54 -6.70 21.53
C VAL A 59 4.63 -6.89 23.04
N GLU A 60 4.26 -5.88 23.81
CA GLU A 60 4.10 -5.97 25.24
C GLU A 60 2.62 -6.27 25.57
N THR A 61 2.37 -7.41 26.22
CA THR A 61 1.00 -7.92 26.42
C THR A 61 0.78 -8.45 27.83
N ASP A 62 -0.48 -8.46 28.27
CA ASP A 62 -0.93 -9.13 29.50
C ASP A 62 -1.58 -10.50 29.23
N LEU A 63 -1.72 -10.90 27.95
CA LEU A 63 -2.26 -12.19 27.55
C LEU A 63 -1.29 -13.32 27.87
N GLU A 64 -1.77 -14.46 28.35
CA GLU A 64 -0.94 -15.65 28.48
C GLU A 64 -0.46 -16.18 27.10
N PRO A 65 0.65 -16.94 27.01
CA PRO A 65 1.23 -17.37 25.72
C PRO A 65 0.24 -18.08 24.78
N HIS A 66 -0.66 -18.89 25.36
CA HIS A 66 -1.70 -19.59 24.61
C HIS A 66 -2.80 -18.66 24.10
N GLU A 67 -3.17 -17.64 24.88
CA GLU A 67 -4.16 -16.64 24.46
C GLU A 67 -3.58 -15.75 23.36
N LEU A 68 -2.30 -15.40 23.46
CA LEU A 68 -1.58 -14.71 22.41
C LEU A 68 -1.56 -15.56 21.13
N LEU A 69 -1.19 -16.85 21.23
CA LEU A 69 -1.22 -17.78 20.09
C LEU A 69 -2.60 -17.83 19.44
N ASP A 70 -3.67 -17.94 20.22
CA ASP A 70 -5.04 -17.96 19.70
C ASP A 70 -5.40 -16.65 18.98
N GLY A 71 -4.93 -15.52 19.50
CA GLY A 71 -5.03 -14.22 18.82
C GLY A 71 -4.28 -14.20 17.48
N LEU A 72 -3.04 -14.70 17.43
CA LEU A 72 -2.24 -14.78 16.20
C LEU A 72 -2.94 -15.65 15.13
N LEU A 73 -3.42 -16.83 15.52
CA LEU A 73 -4.14 -17.74 14.61
C LEU A 73 -5.44 -17.11 14.06
N GLN A 74 -6.15 -16.33 14.86
CA GLN A 74 -7.33 -15.59 14.39
C GLN A 74 -6.96 -14.52 13.35
N ILE A 75 -5.83 -13.84 13.51
CA ILE A 75 -5.34 -12.86 12.53
C ILE A 75 -5.04 -13.55 11.19
N GLU A 76 -4.37 -14.70 11.22
CA GLU A 76 -4.11 -15.50 10.01
C GLU A 76 -5.39 -15.95 9.31
N GLN A 77 -6.38 -16.42 10.09
CA GLN A 77 -7.66 -16.87 9.55
C GLN A 77 -8.39 -15.71 8.86
N ARG A 78 -8.41 -14.52 9.46
CA ARG A 78 -9.00 -13.30 8.87
C ARG A 78 -8.24 -12.85 7.62
N ALA A 79 -6.95 -13.12 7.54
CA ALA A 79 -6.13 -12.91 6.34
C ALA A 79 -6.32 -13.99 5.26
N GLY A 80 -7.22 -14.95 5.46
CA GLY A 80 -7.52 -16.00 4.48
C GLY A 80 -6.44 -17.06 4.36
N ARG A 81 -5.68 -17.35 5.43
CA ARG A 81 -4.66 -18.41 5.41
C ARG A 81 -5.32 -19.78 5.24
N GLU A 82 -4.97 -20.49 4.18
CA GLU A 82 -5.39 -21.88 3.93
C GLU A 82 -4.21 -22.85 4.11
N ARG A 83 -4.39 -23.93 4.87
CA ARG A 83 -3.34 -24.94 5.14
C ARG A 83 -3.46 -26.14 4.20
N MET A 84 -3.27 -25.90 2.90
CA MET A 84 -3.44 -26.93 1.86
C MET A 84 -2.22 -27.82 1.63
N VAL A 85 -1.01 -27.25 1.70
CA VAL A 85 0.26 -27.95 1.45
C VAL A 85 1.26 -27.60 2.55
N GLN A 86 1.98 -28.60 3.05
CA GLN A 86 3.05 -28.38 4.03
C GLN A 86 4.11 -27.44 3.45
N TRP A 87 4.39 -26.35 4.18
CA TRP A 87 5.31 -25.28 3.76
C TRP A 87 4.94 -24.62 2.42
N GLY A 88 3.67 -24.69 2.01
CA GLY A 88 3.17 -24.01 0.82
C GLY A 88 3.04 -22.49 0.98
N PRO A 89 2.69 -21.80 -0.12
CA PRO A 89 2.45 -20.36 -0.12
C PRO A 89 1.26 -19.98 0.76
N ARG A 90 1.31 -18.79 1.35
CA ARG A 90 0.31 -18.29 2.30
C ARG A 90 0.17 -16.78 2.26
N THR A 91 -1.05 -16.33 2.52
CA THR A 91 -1.41 -14.92 2.63
C THR A 91 -0.73 -14.26 3.82
N LEU A 92 -0.76 -14.90 4.99
CA LEU A 92 -0.11 -14.43 6.21
C LEU A 92 0.27 -15.60 7.11
N ASP A 93 1.45 -15.50 7.73
CA ASP A 93 1.97 -16.38 8.78
C ASP A 93 2.30 -15.50 9.98
N LEU A 94 1.95 -15.92 11.20
CA LEU A 94 2.36 -15.30 12.46
C LEU A 94 2.89 -16.38 13.41
N ASP A 95 4.18 -16.31 13.71
CA ASP A 95 4.88 -17.23 14.61
C ASP A 95 5.27 -16.49 15.91
N LEU A 96 4.91 -17.03 17.07
CA LEU A 96 5.41 -16.58 18.36
C LEU A 96 6.84 -17.09 18.56
N ILE A 97 7.82 -16.18 18.57
CA ILE A 97 9.25 -16.51 18.59
C ILE A 97 9.80 -16.55 20.01
N LEU A 98 9.53 -15.52 20.80
CA LEU A 98 9.94 -15.39 22.20
C LEU A 98 8.77 -14.85 23.02
N TYR A 99 8.73 -15.22 24.31
CA TYR A 99 7.75 -14.69 25.26
C TYR A 99 8.44 -14.52 26.62
N GLY A 100 8.95 -13.32 26.89
CA GLY A 100 9.79 -13.04 28.05
C GLY A 100 10.92 -14.07 28.18
N ASP A 101 11.04 -14.65 29.37
CA ASP A 101 11.95 -15.75 29.73
C ASP A 101 11.26 -17.12 29.75
N ARG A 102 10.01 -17.22 29.24
CA ARG A 102 9.22 -18.45 29.32
C ARG A 102 9.75 -19.52 28.37
N VAL A 103 9.73 -20.75 28.87
CA VAL A 103 9.94 -21.96 28.09
C VAL A 103 8.67 -22.81 28.18
N LEU A 104 8.11 -23.10 27.01
CA LEU A 104 6.93 -23.94 26.82
C LEU A 104 7.24 -24.99 25.77
N ASP A 105 6.82 -26.21 26.02
CA ASP A 105 6.88 -27.32 25.08
C ASP A 105 5.68 -28.23 25.34
N ASP A 106 4.56 -27.90 24.70
CA ASP A 106 3.33 -28.67 24.75
C ASP A 106 2.79 -28.94 23.35
N GLU A 107 1.67 -29.67 23.27
CA GLU A 107 1.08 -30.11 21.99
C GLU A 107 0.66 -28.95 21.08
N ARG A 108 0.40 -27.75 21.62
CA ARG A 108 -0.07 -26.59 20.88
C ARG A 108 1.03 -25.57 20.64
N LEU A 109 1.95 -25.41 21.58
CA LEU A 109 2.92 -24.31 21.59
C LEU A 109 4.31 -24.75 22.07
N THR A 110 5.31 -24.48 21.24
CA THR A 110 6.72 -24.52 21.62
C THR A 110 7.30 -23.12 21.56
N VAL A 111 7.72 -22.58 22.71
CA VAL A 111 8.36 -21.26 22.84
C VAL A 111 9.60 -21.40 23.73
N PRO A 112 10.79 -20.91 23.34
CA PRO A 112 11.11 -20.25 22.08
C PRO A 112 10.81 -21.08 20.84
N HIS A 113 10.51 -20.42 19.71
CA HIS A 113 10.20 -21.13 18.48
C HIS A 113 11.40 -22.04 18.09
N PRO A 114 11.18 -23.35 17.83
CA PRO A 114 12.24 -24.35 17.80
C PRO A 114 13.30 -24.11 16.72
N ARG A 115 12.92 -23.45 15.61
CA ARG A 115 13.83 -23.13 14.49
C ARG A 115 14.32 -21.69 14.47
N VAL A 116 14.16 -20.92 15.55
CA VAL A 116 14.60 -19.50 15.56
C VAL A 116 16.09 -19.37 15.27
N ALA A 117 16.92 -20.23 15.85
CA ALA A 117 18.37 -20.23 15.68
C ALA A 117 18.84 -20.56 14.26
N GLU A 118 17.96 -21.12 13.42
CA GLU A 118 18.28 -21.54 12.05
C GLU A 118 17.85 -20.51 11.01
N ARG A 119 17.06 -19.50 11.38
CA ARG A 119 16.31 -18.66 10.44
C ARG A 119 16.81 -17.23 10.47
N ARG A 120 17.69 -16.89 9.52
CA ARG A 120 18.20 -15.52 9.41
C ARG A 120 17.09 -14.50 9.18
N PHE A 121 16.06 -14.86 8.41
CA PHE A 121 14.91 -14.01 8.13
C PHE A 121 14.02 -13.71 9.35
N VAL A 122 14.25 -14.40 10.48
CA VAL A 122 13.66 -14.06 11.79
C VAL A 122 14.68 -13.30 12.62
N LEU A 123 15.91 -13.82 12.73
CA LEU A 123 16.97 -13.25 13.58
C LEU A 123 17.37 -11.83 13.18
N GLU A 124 17.54 -11.55 11.88
CA GLU A 124 17.95 -10.24 11.39
C GLU A 124 16.93 -9.13 11.71
N PRO A 125 15.63 -9.28 11.38
CA PRO A 125 14.62 -8.32 11.84
C PRO A 125 14.43 -8.29 13.36
N LEU A 126 14.59 -9.41 14.08
CA LEU A 126 14.48 -9.42 15.55
C LEU A 126 15.59 -8.60 16.21
N VAL A 127 16.84 -8.74 15.76
CA VAL A 127 17.97 -7.94 16.27
C VAL A 127 17.80 -6.45 15.96
N GLU A 128 17.14 -6.09 14.85
CA GLU A 128 16.83 -4.69 14.52
C GLU A 128 15.95 -4.02 15.60
N VAL A 129 14.98 -4.74 16.14
CA VAL A 129 13.97 -4.18 17.07
C VAL A 129 14.20 -4.53 18.54
N TRP A 130 14.93 -5.60 18.82
CA TRP A 130 15.26 -6.05 20.16
C TRP A 130 16.72 -6.55 20.19
N PRO A 131 17.71 -5.63 20.10
CA PRO A 131 19.12 -5.99 19.94
C PRO A 131 19.68 -6.78 21.13
N ASP A 132 19.18 -6.50 22.33
CA ASP A 132 19.60 -7.14 23.57
C ASP A 132 18.73 -8.36 23.93
N ALA A 133 17.96 -8.90 22.97
CA ALA A 133 17.16 -10.10 23.20
C ALA A 133 18.04 -11.29 23.57
N VAL A 134 17.61 -12.02 24.60
CA VAL A 134 18.29 -13.20 25.12
C VAL A 134 17.33 -14.37 25.05
N MET A 135 17.85 -15.53 24.63
CA MET A 135 17.18 -16.81 24.72
C MET A 135 17.07 -17.24 26.20
N PRO A 136 16.08 -18.06 26.59
CA PRO A 136 15.94 -18.52 27.98
C PRO A 136 17.14 -19.28 28.54
N ASP A 137 18.01 -19.83 27.69
CA ASP A 137 19.27 -20.49 28.06
C ASP A 137 20.43 -19.50 28.28
N GLY A 138 20.20 -18.20 28.14
CA GLY A 138 21.21 -17.14 28.26
C GLY A 138 21.94 -16.80 26.95
N GLY A 139 21.64 -17.48 25.84
CA GLY A 139 22.22 -17.17 24.54
C GLY A 139 21.75 -15.84 23.96
N SER A 140 22.65 -15.00 23.46
CA SER A 140 22.26 -13.77 22.76
C SER A 140 21.67 -14.07 21.38
N VAL A 141 20.51 -13.47 21.06
CA VAL A 141 19.90 -13.56 19.73
C VAL A 141 20.82 -12.95 18.65
N ALA A 142 21.52 -11.85 18.97
CA ALA A 142 22.54 -11.29 18.09
C ALA A 142 23.70 -12.28 17.87
N GLY A 143 24.07 -13.03 18.91
CA GLY A 143 25.02 -14.14 18.81
C GLY A 143 24.55 -15.22 17.84
N LEU A 144 23.28 -15.65 17.92
CA LEU A 144 22.70 -16.62 16.98
C LEU A 144 22.74 -16.12 15.54
N LEU A 145 22.46 -14.83 15.30
CA LEU A 145 22.54 -14.23 13.97
C LEU A 145 23.95 -14.35 13.36
N THR A 146 25.01 -14.27 14.17
CA THR A 146 26.37 -14.46 13.67
C THR A 146 26.60 -15.87 13.09
N GLY A 147 25.89 -16.88 13.60
CA GLY A 147 25.97 -18.27 13.14
C GLY A 147 25.23 -18.58 11.84
N VAL A 148 24.38 -17.67 11.34
CA VAL A 148 23.54 -17.92 10.14
C VAL A 148 23.87 -16.92 9.03
N GLN A 149 24.99 -17.13 8.33
CA GLN A 149 25.46 -16.23 7.25
C GLN A 149 25.05 -16.62 5.84
N ASP A 150 24.75 -17.90 5.59
CA ASP A 150 24.55 -18.42 4.22
C ASP A 150 23.17 -18.11 3.62
N GLN A 151 22.26 -17.54 4.42
CA GLN A 151 20.91 -17.20 3.96
C GLN A 151 20.86 -15.76 3.46
N LYS A 152 20.48 -15.59 2.19
CA LYS A 152 20.30 -14.25 1.61
C LYS A 152 19.00 -13.63 2.10
N VAL A 153 19.11 -12.49 2.76
CA VAL A 153 17.99 -11.67 3.23
C VAL A 153 18.20 -10.26 2.68
N SER A 154 17.17 -9.69 2.06
CA SER A 154 17.26 -8.37 1.41
C SER A 154 16.24 -7.41 2.02
N ARG A 155 16.72 -6.39 2.74
CA ARG A 155 15.86 -5.32 3.25
C ARG A 155 15.24 -4.56 2.09
N ILE A 156 13.92 -4.42 2.09
CA ILE A 156 13.22 -3.60 1.10
C ILE A 156 12.87 -2.23 1.69
N GLN A 157 12.76 -1.21 0.83
CA GLN A 157 12.45 0.16 1.23
C GLN A 157 10.95 0.35 1.48
N GLN A 158 10.37 -0.47 2.35
CA GLN A 158 8.99 -0.33 2.80
C GLN A 158 8.95 -0.33 4.32
N ARG A 159 8.17 0.59 4.88
CA ARG A 159 7.95 0.71 6.31
C ARG A 159 6.54 0.26 6.64
N LEU A 160 6.43 -0.59 7.66
CA LEU A 160 5.17 -0.92 8.27
C LEU A 160 4.84 0.18 9.29
N SER A 161 3.60 0.67 9.27
CA SER A 161 3.13 1.68 10.20
C SER A 161 2.41 1.02 11.37
N THR A 162 2.74 1.39 12.61
CA THR A 162 1.96 1.01 13.79
C THR A 162 0.66 1.82 13.91
N ARG A 163 0.56 2.95 13.20
CA ARG A 163 -0.67 3.75 13.14
C ARG A 163 -1.59 3.23 12.05
N PRO A 164 -2.87 2.97 12.35
CA PRO A 164 -3.85 2.62 11.33
C PRO A 164 -3.95 3.75 10.31
N GLU A 165 -4.03 3.39 9.03
CA GLU A 165 -4.33 4.37 7.99
C GLU A 165 -5.77 4.87 8.18
N THR A 166 -5.91 6.11 8.59
CA THR A 166 -7.22 6.76 8.78
C THR A 166 -7.65 7.46 7.51
N PHE A 167 -8.95 7.75 7.39
CA PHE A 167 -9.49 8.56 6.29
C PHE A 167 -8.68 9.84 6.07
N THR A 168 -8.28 10.52 7.14
CA THR A 168 -7.49 11.75 7.06
C THR A 168 -6.05 11.49 6.64
N SER A 169 -5.37 10.48 7.19
CA SER A 169 -3.97 10.18 6.83
C SER A 169 -3.81 9.79 5.36
N ARG A 170 -4.79 9.06 4.81
CA ARG A 170 -4.83 8.70 3.38
C ARG A 170 -5.16 9.86 2.44
N GLY A 171 -5.43 11.05 2.97
CA GLY A 171 -5.84 12.21 2.18
C GLY A 171 -7.31 12.15 1.77
N GLY A 172 -8.17 11.53 2.57
CA GLY A 172 -9.60 11.40 2.30
C GLY A 172 -10.32 12.72 2.04
N TRP A 173 -9.87 13.84 2.64
CA TRP A 173 -10.39 15.17 2.32
C TRP A 173 -10.25 15.52 0.84
N TRP A 174 -9.18 15.09 0.16
CA TRP A 174 -9.06 15.24 -1.29
C TRP A 174 -10.10 14.44 -2.06
N VAL A 175 -10.50 13.27 -1.56
CA VAL A 175 -11.55 12.44 -2.16
C VAL A 175 -12.91 13.13 -1.98
N THR A 176 -13.19 13.68 -0.80
CA THR A 176 -14.40 14.47 -0.55
C THR A 176 -14.47 15.69 -1.47
N MET A 177 -13.39 16.47 -1.54
CA MET A 177 -13.32 17.66 -2.42
C MET A 177 -13.46 17.28 -3.90
N GLN A 178 -12.88 16.16 -4.33
CA GLN A 178 -13.07 15.64 -5.68
C GLN A 178 -14.56 15.33 -5.94
N GLY A 179 -15.24 14.68 -5.01
CA GLY A 179 -16.68 14.43 -5.10
C GLY A 179 -17.48 15.72 -5.27
N VAL A 180 -17.17 16.74 -4.46
CA VAL A 180 -17.81 18.07 -4.56
C VAL A 180 -17.57 18.72 -5.92
N VAL A 181 -16.33 18.69 -6.42
CA VAL A 181 -15.98 19.25 -7.75
C VAL A 181 -16.75 18.56 -8.88
N LEU A 182 -16.82 17.22 -8.86
CA LEU A 182 -17.53 16.45 -9.88
C LEU A 182 -19.04 16.67 -9.84
N VAL A 183 -19.63 16.76 -8.64
CA VAL A 183 -21.05 17.09 -8.46
C VAL A 183 -21.34 18.52 -8.93
N ALA A 184 -20.50 19.49 -8.54
CA ALA A 184 -20.64 20.88 -8.99
C ALA A 184 -20.56 20.99 -10.51
N ALA A 185 -19.66 20.24 -11.15
CA ALA A 185 -19.57 20.19 -12.61
C ALA A 185 -20.82 19.60 -13.26
N ALA A 186 -21.34 18.49 -12.72
CA ALA A 186 -22.58 17.88 -13.21
C ALA A 186 -23.77 18.84 -13.08
N VAL A 187 -23.91 19.51 -11.93
CA VAL A 187 -24.95 20.52 -11.71
C VAL A 187 -24.79 21.71 -12.66
N ALA A 188 -23.56 22.18 -12.90
CA ALA A 188 -23.30 23.29 -13.81
C ALA A 188 -23.74 23.03 -15.27
N LEU A 189 -23.77 21.76 -15.69
CA LEU A 189 -24.28 21.36 -17.01
C LEU A 189 -25.82 21.41 -17.11
N LEU A 190 -26.52 21.35 -15.97
CA LEU A 190 -27.99 21.44 -15.90
C LEU A 190 -28.49 22.88 -15.85
N ILE A 191 -27.64 23.82 -15.44
CA ILE A 191 -28.00 25.23 -15.34
C ILE A 191 -28.00 25.86 -16.75
N ASP A 192 -29.17 26.26 -17.21
CA ASP A 192 -29.32 27.05 -18.44
C ASP A 192 -29.09 28.54 -18.15
N ALA A 193 -27.83 28.92 -17.97
CA ALA A 193 -27.41 30.31 -17.68
C ALA A 193 -27.15 31.12 -18.95
N GLY A 194 -27.99 30.96 -19.98
CA GLY A 194 -27.85 31.63 -21.27
C GLY A 194 -26.78 30.94 -22.13
N SER A 195 -27.22 30.07 -23.04
CA SER A 195 -26.37 29.54 -24.10
C SER A 195 -25.83 30.69 -24.94
N LEU A 196 -24.52 30.97 -24.85
CA LEU A 196 -23.88 31.86 -25.81
C LEU A 196 -23.97 31.23 -27.22
N PRO A 197 -24.14 32.02 -28.29
CA PRO A 197 -24.13 31.50 -29.66
C PRO A 197 -22.69 31.20 -30.09
N TRP A 198 -22.11 30.11 -29.60
CA TRP A 198 -20.79 29.68 -30.04
C TRP A 198 -20.89 28.98 -31.41
N PRO A 199 -19.83 29.06 -32.23
CA PRO A 199 -19.75 28.33 -33.49
C PRO A 199 -19.90 26.81 -33.31
N ALA A 200 -20.54 26.14 -34.27
CA ALA A 200 -20.74 24.69 -34.25
C ALA A 200 -19.44 23.88 -34.07
N TRP A 201 -18.31 24.37 -34.58
CA TRP A 201 -17.02 23.70 -34.42
C TRP A 201 -16.58 23.61 -32.94
N VAL A 202 -17.02 24.53 -32.08
CA VAL A 202 -16.68 24.54 -30.64
C VAL A 202 -17.42 23.42 -29.92
N VAL A 203 -18.69 23.20 -30.28
CA VAL A 203 -19.51 22.10 -29.73
C VAL A 203 -18.89 20.75 -30.11
N TRP A 204 -18.52 20.59 -31.38
CA TRP A 204 -17.85 19.37 -31.85
C TRP A 204 -16.48 19.17 -31.21
N LEU A 205 -15.70 20.25 -31.03
CA LEU A 205 -14.45 20.20 -30.29
C LEU A 205 -14.69 19.73 -28.85
N GLY A 206 -15.72 20.26 -28.17
CA GLY A 206 -16.12 19.83 -26.83
C GLY A 206 -16.44 18.34 -26.76
N ALA A 207 -17.24 17.83 -27.71
CA ALA A 207 -17.56 16.41 -27.80
C ALA A 207 -16.32 15.53 -28.01
N ILE A 208 -15.41 15.94 -28.90
CA ILE A 208 -14.15 15.23 -29.17
C ILE A 208 -13.28 15.18 -27.91
N LEU A 209 -13.15 16.31 -27.20
CA LEU A 209 -12.39 16.36 -25.95
C LEU A 209 -13.00 15.46 -24.87
N ALA A 210 -14.32 15.44 -24.74
CA ALA A 210 -15.01 14.59 -23.77
C ALA A 210 -14.80 13.09 -24.06
N VAL A 211 -14.95 12.67 -25.32
CA VAL A 211 -14.71 11.28 -25.73
C VAL A 211 -13.24 10.89 -25.53
N THR A 212 -12.32 11.76 -25.92
CA THR A 212 -10.88 11.55 -25.72
C THR A 212 -10.55 11.38 -24.24
N GLY A 213 -11.11 12.23 -23.38
CA GLY A 213 -10.93 12.16 -21.93
C GLY A 213 -11.47 10.89 -21.30
N LEU A 214 -12.64 10.41 -21.78
CA LEU A 214 -13.21 9.13 -21.35
C LEU A 214 -12.29 7.96 -21.74
N VAL A 215 -11.86 7.91 -23.00
CA VAL A 215 -10.95 6.87 -23.50
C VAL A 215 -9.64 6.86 -22.71
N GLN A 216 -9.03 8.02 -22.49
CA GLN A 216 -7.80 8.15 -21.71
C GLN A 216 -7.98 7.66 -20.26
N SER A 217 -9.10 7.99 -19.62
CA SER A 217 -9.43 7.53 -18.26
C SER A 217 -9.56 6.01 -18.20
N LEU A 218 -10.26 5.40 -19.16
CA LEU A 218 -10.45 3.95 -19.23
C LEU A 218 -9.12 3.21 -19.44
N PHE A 219 -8.27 3.69 -20.34
CA PHE A 219 -6.93 3.11 -20.53
C PHE A 219 -6.05 3.30 -19.29
N GLY A 220 -6.08 4.48 -18.66
CA GLY A 220 -5.37 4.74 -17.41
C GLY A 220 -5.76 3.75 -16.32
N SER A 221 -7.06 3.59 -16.06
CA SER A 221 -7.56 2.62 -15.08
C SER A 221 -7.18 1.18 -15.42
N ARG A 222 -7.20 0.80 -16.71
CA ARG A 222 -6.83 -0.56 -17.14
C ARG A 222 -5.34 -0.86 -16.97
N TYR A 223 -4.46 0.11 -17.25
CA TYR A 223 -3.01 -0.06 -17.04
C TYR A 223 -2.64 -0.02 -15.55
N LEU A 224 -3.34 0.76 -14.73
CA LEU A 224 -3.09 0.82 -13.30
C LEU A 224 -3.59 -0.44 -12.56
N GLY A 225 -4.68 -1.04 -13.02
CA GLY A 225 -5.16 -2.34 -12.55
C GLY A 225 -5.43 -2.37 -11.04
N SER A 226 -4.80 -3.31 -10.33
CA SER A 226 -4.90 -3.44 -8.87
C SER A 226 -4.34 -2.26 -8.09
N ASN A 227 -3.55 -1.38 -8.73
CA ASN A 227 -2.97 -0.21 -8.08
C ASN A 227 -3.92 0.98 -8.05
N LEU A 228 -5.15 0.84 -8.57
CA LEU A 228 -6.14 1.91 -8.61
C LEU A 228 -6.71 2.18 -7.21
N THR A 229 -6.47 3.39 -6.73
CA THR A 229 -7.00 3.90 -5.45
C THR A 229 -7.57 5.30 -5.65
N PRO A 230 -8.71 5.65 -5.02
CA PRO A 230 -9.24 7.00 -5.05
C PRO A 230 -8.43 7.96 -4.15
N TYR A 231 -7.70 7.41 -3.18
CA TYR A 231 -6.91 8.16 -2.21
C TYR A 231 -5.57 8.64 -2.80
N PRO A 232 -5.10 9.83 -2.42
CA PRO A 232 -3.78 10.31 -2.82
C PRO A 232 -2.59 9.45 -2.38
N GLN A 233 -2.73 8.68 -1.29
CA GLN A 233 -1.69 7.73 -0.90
C GLN A 233 -1.72 6.50 -1.80
N PRO A 234 -0.58 6.11 -2.40
CA PRO A 234 -0.48 4.88 -3.16
C PRO A 234 -0.77 3.68 -2.24
N LEU A 235 -1.29 2.59 -2.81
CA LEU A 235 -1.41 1.34 -2.09
C LEU A 235 -0.02 0.87 -1.68
N SER A 236 0.13 0.43 -0.44
CA SER A 236 1.41 -0.02 0.13
C SER A 236 2.02 -1.20 -0.64
N SER A 237 1.22 -1.91 -1.43
CA SER A 237 1.60 -3.04 -2.27
C SER A 237 1.64 -2.74 -3.76
N GLY A 238 1.26 -1.53 -4.15
CA GLY A 238 1.24 -1.14 -5.55
C GLY A 238 2.65 -1.10 -6.11
N ASN A 239 2.80 -1.44 -7.38
CA ASN A 239 4.05 -1.23 -8.12
C ASN A 239 4.00 0.07 -8.92
N LEU A 240 5.15 0.70 -9.14
CA LEU A 240 5.22 1.86 -10.02
C LEU A 240 4.91 1.44 -11.46
N VAL A 241 3.78 1.94 -12.00
CA VAL A 241 3.38 1.70 -13.39
C VAL A 241 3.88 2.84 -14.27
N ALA A 242 4.86 2.55 -15.12
CA ALA A 242 5.44 3.50 -16.07
C ALA A 242 5.20 3.13 -17.55
N CYS A 243 4.38 2.11 -17.82
CA CYS A 243 4.10 1.60 -19.16
C CYS A 243 2.75 2.08 -19.72
N GLY A 244 2.44 1.75 -20.97
CA GLY A 244 1.15 2.10 -21.56
C GLY A 244 0.96 3.61 -21.69
N VAL A 245 -0.20 4.11 -21.25
CA VAL A 245 -0.52 5.55 -21.25
C VAL A 245 0.33 6.37 -20.26
N TYR A 246 0.88 5.71 -19.22
CA TYR A 246 1.71 6.36 -18.21
C TYR A 246 3.09 6.77 -18.76
N ARG A 247 3.51 6.21 -19.90
CA ARG A 247 4.74 6.65 -20.57
C ARG A 247 4.66 8.09 -21.11
N TRP A 248 3.44 8.61 -21.28
CA TRP A 248 3.19 9.92 -21.91
C TRP A 248 2.71 10.98 -20.93
N ALA A 249 2.08 10.59 -19.82
CA ALA A 249 1.67 11.48 -18.75
C ALA A 249 1.68 10.75 -17.40
N ARG A 250 2.04 11.43 -16.32
CA ARG A 250 2.13 10.81 -14.98
C ARG A 250 0.78 10.50 -14.36
N HIS A 251 -0.24 11.33 -14.62
CA HIS A 251 -1.62 11.14 -14.14
C HIS A 251 -2.62 11.17 -15.31
N PRO A 252 -2.62 10.17 -16.19
CA PRO A 252 -3.47 10.14 -17.38
C PRO A 252 -4.95 10.06 -17.03
N ILE A 253 -5.34 9.43 -15.91
CA ILE A 253 -6.74 9.41 -15.45
C ILE A 253 -7.23 10.82 -15.11
N TYR A 254 -6.45 11.59 -14.35
CA TYR A 254 -6.79 12.99 -14.06
C TYR A 254 -6.80 13.87 -15.30
N GLY A 255 -5.83 13.69 -16.21
CA GLY A 255 -5.87 14.35 -17.52
C GLY A 255 -7.16 14.02 -18.29
N GLY A 256 -7.61 12.76 -18.25
CA GLY A 256 -8.84 12.33 -18.88
C GLY A 256 -10.10 12.97 -18.26
N ILE A 257 -10.18 13.02 -16.93
CA ILE A 257 -11.27 13.71 -16.22
C ILE A 257 -11.30 15.20 -16.57
N VAL A 258 -10.15 15.87 -16.58
CA VAL A 258 -10.06 17.30 -16.96
C VAL A 258 -10.55 17.53 -18.40
N LEU A 259 -10.14 16.68 -19.34
CA LEU A 259 -10.62 16.73 -20.73
C LEU A 259 -12.14 16.52 -20.81
N MET A 260 -12.70 15.62 -20.00
CA MET A 260 -14.15 15.42 -19.90
C MET A 260 -14.88 16.65 -19.36
N LEU A 261 -14.37 17.27 -18.28
CA LEU A 261 -14.98 18.45 -17.68
C LEU A 261 -14.99 19.64 -18.65
N VAL A 262 -13.85 19.93 -19.28
CA VAL A 262 -13.74 21.03 -20.26
C VAL A 262 -14.55 20.72 -21.52
N GLY A 263 -14.50 19.47 -22.01
CA GLY A 263 -15.25 19.04 -23.19
C GLY A 263 -16.77 19.13 -22.99
N ALA A 264 -17.27 18.69 -21.84
CA ALA A 264 -18.69 18.81 -21.49
C ALA A 264 -19.15 20.28 -21.36
N ALA A 265 -18.30 21.13 -20.77
CA ALA A 265 -18.58 22.57 -20.68
C ALA A 265 -18.69 23.24 -22.05
N LEU A 266 -17.77 22.90 -22.98
CA LEU A 266 -17.81 23.37 -24.37
C LEU A 266 -18.97 22.77 -25.18
N PHE A 267 -19.37 21.53 -24.88
CA PHE A 267 -20.52 20.91 -25.55
C PHE A 267 -21.84 21.57 -25.15
N ARG A 268 -22.02 21.89 -23.86
CA ARG A 268 -23.25 22.50 -23.34
C ARG A 268 -23.32 24.03 -23.53
N LEU A 269 -22.19 24.66 -23.85
CA LEU A 269 -22.05 26.11 -24.05
C LEU A 269 -22.44 26.97 -22.83
N SER A 270 -22.23 26.43 -21.63
CA SER A 270 -22.56 27.10 -20.36
C SER A 270 -21.31 27.80 -19.78
N LEU A 271 -21.40 29.11 -19.55
CA LEU A 271 -20.32 29.87 -18.89
C LEU A 271 -20.07 29.35 -17.47
N VAL A 272 -21.13 28.95 -16.77
CA VAL A 272 -21.04 28.35 -15.43
C VAL A 272 -20.26 27.02 -15.50
N ALA A 273 -20.57 26.17 -16.48
CA ALA A 273 -19.85 24.91 -16.68
C ALA A 273 -18.38 25.14 -17.07
N LEU A 274 -18.07 26.19 -17.84
CA LEU A 274 -16.68 26.55 -18.18
C LEU A 274 -15.90 26.96 -16.94
N VAL A 275 -16.46 27.86 -16.11
CA VAL A 275 -15.81 28.29 -14.86
C VAL A 275 -15.58 27.10 -13.93
N VAL A 276 -16.60 26.27 -13.72
CA VAL A 276 -16.48 25.06 -12.89
C VAL A 276 -15.48 24.06 -13.48
N GLY A 277 -15.43 23.93 -14.81
CA GLY A 277 -14.45 23.11 -15.52
C GLY A 277 -13.01 23.58 -15.29
N PHE A 278 -12.74 24.88 -15.36
CA PHE A 278 -11.42 25.45 -15.05
C PHE A 278 -11.03 25.27 -13.58
N VAL A 279 -11.97 25.50 -12.65
CA VAL A 279 -11.76 25.25 -11.22
C VAL A 279 -11.45 23.76 -10.98
N GLY A 280 -12.19 22.86 -11.62
CA GLY A 280 -11.94 21.43 -11.57
C GLY A 280 -10.57 21.05 -12.13
N ALA A 281 -10.16 21.64 -13.26
CA ALA A 281 -8.84 21.44 -13.84
C ALA A 281 -7.71 21.85 -12.89
N ALA A 282 -7.83 23.02 -12.27
CA ALA A 282 -6.89 23.50 -11.26
C ALA A 282 -6.85 22.57 -10.04
N PHE A 283 -8.01 22.11 -9.57
CA PHE A 283 -8.12 21.15 -8.47
C PHE A 283 -7.37 19.84 -8.76
N PHE A 284 -7.62 19.21 -9.93
CA PHE A 284 -6.93 17.97 -10.30
C PHE A 284 -5.43 18.17 -10.53
N TRP A 285 -5.00 19.35 -10.99
CA TRP A 285 -3.59 19.69 -11.10
C TRP A 285 -2.89 19.80 -9.73
N MET A 286 -3.55 20.43 -8.75
CA MET A 286 -3.06 20.50 -7.37
C MET A 286 -3.05 19.12 -6.70
N LYS A 287 -4.15 18.35 -6.83
CA LYS A 287 -4.26 17.00 -6.28
C LYS A 287 -3.16 16.08 -6.85
N ALA A 288 -2.91 16.13 -8.16
CA ALA A 288 -1.82 15.38 -8.78
C ALA A 288 -0.45 15.74 -8.18
N GLY A 289 -0.20 17.01 -7.85
CA GLY A 289 1.05 17.41 -7.21
C GLY A 289 1.24 16.83 -5.82
N PHE A 290 0.17 16.84 -5.02
CA PHE A 290 0.17 16.25 -3.69
C PHE A 290 0.35 14.72 -3.71
N GLU A 291 -0.13 14.05 -4.75
CA GLU A 291 0.12 12.64 -5.01
C GLU A 291 1.57 12.38 -5.43
N GLU A 292 2.14 13.21 -6.30
CA GLU A 292 3.54 13.08 -6.71
C GLU A 292 4.50 13.11 -5.52
N GLU A 293 4.25 13.95 -4.52
CA GLU A 293 5.06 13.99 -3.28
C GLU A 293 5.05 12.63 -2.56
N ARG A 294 3.88 12.01 -2.42
CA ARG A 294 3.74 10.68 -1.80
C ARG A 294 4.35 9.58 -2.65
N LEU A 295 4.23 9.67 -3.96
CA LEU A 295 4.84 8.71 -4.89
C LEU A 295 6.37 8.80 -4.84
N MET A 296 6.94 10.00 -4.66
CA MET A 296 8.39 10.18 -4.44
C MET A 296 8.84 9.55 -3.12
N GLU A 297 8.05 9.66 -2.06
CA GLU A 297 8.35 9.05 -0.76
C GLU A 297 8.22 7.52 -0.79
N HIS A 298 7.23 7.00 -1.52
CA HIS A 298 6.90 5.58 -1.54
C HIS A 298 7.74 4.77 -2.54
N TYR A 299 8.06 5.34 -3.71
CA TYR A 299 8.77 4.63 -4.79
C TYR A 299 10.13 5.26 -5.07
N ALA A 300 11.22 4.57 -4.73
CA ALA A 300 12.58 5.01 -5.03
C ALA A 300 12.82 5.32 -6.53
N GLY A 301 12.18 4.56 -7.42
CA GLY A 301 12.26 4.75 -8.88
C GLY A 301 11.44 5.93 -9.42
N TYR A 302 10.60 6.57 -8.61
CA TYR A 302 9.69 7.61 -9.08
C TYR A 302 10.41 8.88 -9.53
N ALA A 303 11.52 9.23 -8.89
CA ALA A 303 12.34 10.37 -9.29
C ALA A 303 12.86 10.23 -10.74
N ALA A 304 13.36 9.04 -11.08
CA ALA A 304 13.84 8.73 -12.43
C ALA A 304 12.69 8.73 -13.44
N TYR A 305 11.55 8.13 -13.08
CA TYR A 305 10.35 8.16 -13.91
C TYR A 305 9.84 9.59 -14.16
N LYS A 306 9.80 10.43 -13.12
CA LYS A 306 9.38 11.84 -13.22
C LYS A 306 10.32 12.66 -14.13
N ALA A 307 11.60 12.33 -14.15
CA ALA A 307 12.57 12.96 -15.05
C ALA A 307 12.35 12.56 -16.52
N GLN A 308 11.94 11.31 -16.78
CA GLN A 308 11.65 10.79 -18.12
C GLN A 308 10.30 11.31 -18.64
N VAL A 309 9.25 11.19 -17.84
CA VAL A 309 7.88 11.62 -18.21
C VAL A 309 7.64 12.98 -17.60
N ARG A 310 7.98 14.05 -18.34
CA ARG A 310 7.87 15.45 -17.85
C ARG A 310 6.43 15.94 -17.68
N LYS A 311 5.48 15.34 -18.39
CA LYS A 311 4.08 15.77 -18.44
C LYS A 311 3.26 15.25 -17.26
N ARG A 312 2.60 16.17 -16.54
CA ARG A 312 1.84 15.83 -15.33
C ARG A 312 0.49 15.20 -15.67
N LEU A 313 -0.38 15.92 -16.37
CA LEU A 313 -1.77 15.51 -16.61
C LEU A 313 -2.04 15.11 -18.06
N ILE A 314 -1.71 16.00 -19.00
CA ILE A 314 -2.03 15.84 -20.42
C ILE A 314 -0.71 15.79 -21.19
N PRO A 315 -0.47 14.80 -22.07
CA PRO A 315 0.80 14.68 -22.77
C PRO A 315 1.20 15.92 -23.59
N TRP A 316 0.20 16.69 -24.04
CA TRP A 316 0.35 17.79 -24.99
C TRP A 316 0.25 19.19 -24.36
N ILE A 317 -0.11 19.29 -23.08
CA ILE A 317 -0.32 20.55 -22.36
C ILE A 317 0.54 20.51 -21.10
N LEU A 318 1.25 21.62 -20.84
CA LEU A 318 2.17 21.88 -19.72
C LEU A 318 2.41 20.71 -18.75
#